data_AF-A0A9D8MXX2-F1
#
_entry.id   AF-A0A9D8MXX2-F1
#
_cell.length_a   1.000
_cell.length_b   1.000
_cell.length_c   1.000
_cell.angle_alpha   90.00
_cell.angle_beta   90.00
_cell.angle_gamma   90.00
#
_symmetry.space_group_name_H-M   'P 1'
#
loop_
_entity.id
_entity.type
_entity.pdbx_description
1 polymer ?
#
loop_
_entity_poly.entity_id
_entity_poly.type
_entity_poly.pdbx_seq_one_letter_code
_entity_poly.pdbx_strand_id
1 'polypeptide(L)'
;MLYYSQNGNTKAVAEELQAKLGADIEAIVPVIPYDGDFQATIERGRVELEGELPQIQPIAADLKKYDIIFLGYPVWFGTYAPPVGKLLQEYDFAGKKVVPFCTFGSGGLDSSSANLAEALPGAEILPGYGVRAARIAAMPAEVDRFLKQGGFVDGEVEPVEPFPALQPATEEKAAIFDAAVDGYPMLHAKAENVASRTTPWGTEYIFEARDLAGFPGQEAPGRTIKVYVLAEDGQAPVFTQVLR
;
A
#
# COMPACT_ATOMS: atom_id res chain seq x y z
N MET A 1 17.14 -0.11 4.44
CA MET A 1 15.84 0.40 3.96
C MET A 1 16.08 1.42 2.87
N LEU A 2 15.44 1.23 1.72
CA LEU A 2 15.37 2.22 0.66
C LEU A 2 13.93 2.69 0.53
N TYR A 3 13.67 3.99 0.39
CA TYR A 3 12.29 4.46 0.22
C TYR A 3 12.17 5.71 -0.62
N TYR A 4 11.10 5.83 -1.41
CA TYR A 4 10.67 7.08 -2.00
C TYR A 4 9.46 7.64 -1.24
N SER A 5 9.42 8.96 -1.01
CA SER A 5 8.25 9.62 -0.42
C SER A 5 8.08 11.02 -0.98
N GLN A 6 6.93 11.28 -1.63
CA GLN A 6 6.61 12.62 -2.14
C GLN A 6 6.14 13.55 -1.00
N ASN A 7 5.22 13.10 -0.17
CA ASN A 7 4.52 13.92 0.82
C ASN A 7 4.77 13.49 2.28
N GLY A 8 5.78 12.64 2.50
CA GLY A 8 6.20 12.22 3.84
C GLY A 8 5.50 10.98 4.41
N ASN A 9 4.40 10.50 3.82
CA ASN A 9 3.71 9.30 4.36
C ASN A 9 4.61 8.06 4.35
N THR A 10 5.18 7.71 3.20
CA THR A 10 6.12 6.57 3.12
C THR A 10 7.37 6.79 3.98
N LYS A 11 7.82 8.04 4.12
CA LYS A 11 8.94 8.38 5.01
C LYS A 11 8.59 8.04 6.47
N ALA A 12 7.39 8.38 6.94
CA ALA A 12 6.94 8.06 8.29
C ALA A 12 6.93 6.54 8.55
N VAL A 13 6.50 5.73 7.57
CA VAL A 13 6.57 4.25 7.68
C VAL A 13 8.02 3.79 7.74
N ALA A 14 8.90 4.35 6.90
CA ALA A 14 10.31 3.99 6.87
C ALA A 14 11.03 4.33 8.18
N GLU A 15 10.72 5.48 8.78
CA GLU A 15 11.27 5.91 10.09
C GLU A 15 10.74 5.04 11.24
N GLU A 16 9.48 4.61 11.22
CA GLU A 16 8.96 3.66 12.22
C GLU A 16 9.64 2.29 12.11
N LEU A 17 9.79 1.76 10.89
CA LEU A 17 10.52 0.52 10.63
C LEU A 17 11.98 0.65 11.08
N GLN A 18 12.62 1.79 10.82
CA GLN A 18 13.96 2.11 11.30
C GLN A 18 14.06 2.06 12.82
N ALA A 19 13.14 2.73 13.52
CA ALA A 19 13.15 2.78 14.96
C ALA A 19 13.03 1.39 15.60
N LYS A 20 12.27 0.48 14.99
CA LYS A 20 12.07 -0.89 15.49
C LYS A 20 13.18 -1.87 15.10
N LEU A 21 13.77 -1.72 13.91
CA LEU A 21 14.76 -2.67 13.38
C LEU A 21 16.20 -2.23 13.59
N GLY A 22 16.45 -0.93 13.85
CA GLY A 22 17.80 -0.36 13.86
C GLY A 22 18.52 -0.46 12.51
N ALA A 23 17.77 -0.62 11.41
CA ALA A 23 18.35 -0.80 10.09
C ALA A 23 18.78 0.53 9.45
N ASP A 24 19.80 0.46 8.59
CA ASP A 24 20.21 1.63 7.79
C ASP A 24 19.05 2.10 6.90
N ILE A 25 18.92 3.42 6.74
CA ILE A 25 17.84 4.04 5.97
C ILE A 25 18.41 5.03 4.95
N GLU A 26 17.92 4.96 3.71
CA GLU A 26 18.30 5.89 2.66
C GLU A 26 17.09 6.22 1.77
N ALA A 27 16.92 7.51 1.47
CA ALA A 27 15.85 7.99 0.62
C ALA A 27 16.25 7.91 -0.86
N ILE A 28 15.33 7.44 -1.69
CA ILE A 28 15.40 7.53 -3.15
C ILE A 28 14.98 8.95 -3.51
N VAL A 29 15.89 9.75 -4.06
CA VAL A 29 15.64 11.16 -4.35
C VAL A 29 15.67 11.40 -5.86
N PRO A 30 14.56 11.76 -6.51
CA PRO A 30 14.58 12.20 -7.91
C PRO A 30 15.49 13.42 -8.10
N VAL A 31 16.22 13.49 -9.21
CA VAL A 31 17.02 14.68 -9.57
C VAL A 31 16.11 15.90 -9.75
N ILE A 32 14.95 15.70 -10.39
CA ILE A 32 13.89 16.71 -10.49
C ILE A 32 12.74 16.30 -9.56
N PRO A 33 12.53 17.00 -8.43
CA PRO A 33 11.51 16.64 -7.44
C PRO A 33 10.09 16.78 -8.00
N TYR A 34 9.12 16.11 -7.37
CA TYR A 34 7.68 16.29 -7.68
C TYR A 34 7.10 17.37 -6.76
N ASP A 35 7.33 18.62 -7.12
CA ASP A 35 6.95 19.83 -6.36
C ASP A 35 5.62 20.46 -6.82
N GLY A 36 5.04 19.95 -7.91
CA GLY A 36 3.72 20.35 -8.40
C GLY A 36 2.58 19.87 -7.51
N ASP A 37 1.37 20.33 -7.83
CA ASP A 37 0.15 19.87 -7.17
C ASP A 37 -0.20 18.41 -7.54
N PHE A 38 -1.33 17.94 -7.01
CA PHE A 38 -1.81 16.58 -7.25
C PHE A 38 -2.02 16.29 -8.75
N GLN A 39 -2.54 17.24 -9.52
CA GLN A 39 -2.78 17.05 -10.96
C GLN A 39 -1.47 17.04 -11.75
N ALA A 40 -0.55 17.95 -11.43
CA ALA A 40 0.79 17.94 -12.02
C ALA A 40 1.54 16.63 -11.74
N THR A 41 1.35 16.05 -10.55
CA THR A 41 1.91 14.74 -10.19
C THR A 41 1.30 13.61 -11.02
N ILE A 42 -0.02 13.62 -11.22
CA ILE A 42 -0.72 12.64 -12.06
C ILE A 42 -0.19 12.69 -13.49
N GLU A 43 -0.18 13.88 -14.10
CA GLU A 43 0.23 14.05 -15.49
C GLU A 43 1.68 13.63 -15.71
N ARG A 44 2.59 14.09 -14.84
CA ARG A 44 4.00 13.70 -14.90
C ARG A 44 4.17 12.19 -14.70
N GLY A 45 3.53 11.62 -13.68
CA GLY A 45 3.63 10.19 -13.39
C GLY A 45 3.14 9.31 -14.53
N ARG A 46 2.07 9.72 -15.23
CA ARG A 46 1.56 9.00 -16.41
C ARG A 46 2.57 9.02 -17.56
N VAL A 47 3.13 10.20 -17.86
CA VAL A 47 4.15 10.34 -18.92
C VAL A 47 5.39 9.51 -18.63
N GLU A 48 5.86 9.50 -17.38
CA GLU A 48 7.06 8.74 -16.99
C GLU A 48 6.83 7.22 -17.01
N LEU A 49 5.64 6.74 -16.63
CA LEU A 49 5.30 5.31 -16.68
C LEU A 49 5.16 4.77 -18.11
N GLU A 50 4.71 5.61 -19.05
CA GLU A 50 4.60 5.27 -20.48
C GLU A 50 5.89 5.50 -21.25
N GLY A 51 6.86 6.21 -20.66
CA GLY A 51 8.05 6.72 -21.34
C GLY A 51 9.33 6.51 -20.53
N GLU A 52 10.06 7.60 -20.30
CA GLU A 52 11.32 7.57 -19.57
C GLU A 52 11.08 7.84 -18.07
N LEU A 53 11.59 6.94 -17.22
CA LEU A 53 11.54 7.08 -15.77
C LEU A 53 12.43 8.24 -15.30
N PRO A 54 12.08 8.94 -14.21
CA PRO A 54 12.86 10.06 -13.71
C PRO A 54 14.25 9.61 -13.29
N GLN A 55 15.28 10.40 -13.58
CA GLN A 55 16.60 10.19 -13.02
C GLN A 55 16.57 10.35 -11.50
N ILE A 56 17.30 9.50 -10.78
CA ILE A 56 17.45 9.56 -9.33
C ILE A 56 18.89 9.91 -8.95
N GLN A 57 19.07 10.49 -7.78
CA GLN A 57 20.39 10.62 -7.17
C GLN A 57 20.94 9.23 -6.86
N PRO A 58 22.27 9.01 -6.97
CA PRO A 58 22.86 7.73 -6.65
C PRO A 58 22.59 7.33 -5.20
N ILE A 59 22.22 6.08 -5.00
CA ILE A 59 22.20 5.41 -3.69
C ILE A 59 23.64 5.21 -3.22
N ALA A 60 23.96 5.73 -2.04
CA ALA A 60 25.25 5.64 -1.39
C ALA A 60 25.48 4.28 -0.72
N ALA A 61 24.41 3.60 -0.30
CA ALA A 61 24.50 2.28 0.30
C ALA A 61 25.03 1.23 -0.70
N ASP A 62 26.03 0.45 -0.26
CA ASP A 62 26.47 -0.74 -0.98
C ASP A 62 25.50 -1.90 -0.73
N LEU A 63 24.59 -2.13 -1.68
CA LEU A 63 23.53 -3.14 -1.54
C LEU A 63 24.08 -4.56 -1.36
N LYS A 64 25.33 -4.84 -1.73
CA LYS A 64 25.95 -6.17 -1.55
C LYS A 64 26.12 -6.56 -0.09
N LYS A 65 26.10 -5.59 0.82
CA LYS A 65 26.23 -5.82 2.28
C LYS A 65 24.93 -6.25 2.95
N TYR A 66 23.81 -6.25 2.22
CA TYR A 66 22.49 -6.52 2.77
C TYR A 66 21.86 -7.74 2.12
N ASP A 67 21.41 -8.67 2.95
CA ASP A 67 20.61 -9.83 2.56
C ASP A 67 19.12 -9.47 2.43
N ILE A 68 18.65 -8.55 3.26
CA ILE A 68 17.26 -8.10 3.33
C ILE A 68 17.19 -6.60 3.03
N ILE A 69 16.36 -6.23 2.06
CA ILE A 69 16.07 -4.84 1.72
C ILE A 69 14.58 -4.58 1.90
N PHE A 70 14.23 -3.77 2.89
CA PHE A 70 12.92 -3.15 2.96
C PHE A 70 12.84 -2.02 1.93
N LEU A 71 11.86 -2.09 1.03
CA LEU A 71 11.69 -1.15 -0.08
C LEU A 71 10.36 -0.41 0.00
N GLY A 72 10.43 0.89 0.22
CA GLY A 72 9.30 1.78 0.48
C GLY A 72 8.84 2.61 -0.70
N TYR A 73 7.55 2.63 -1.01
CA TYR A 73 7.01 3.51 -2.06
C TYR A 73 5.55 3.92 -1.87
N PRO A 74 5.14 5.11 -2.33
CA PRO A 74 3.73 5.36 -2.58
C PRO A 74 3.26 4.52 -3.79
N VAL A 75 2.02 4.03 -3.74
CA VAL A 75 1.38 3.34 -4.87
C VAL A 75 0.73 4.37 -5.78
N TRP A 76 1.25 4.47 -7.02
CA TRP A 76 0.72 5.32 -8.07
C TRP A 76 0.25 4.44 -9.23
N PHE A 77 -0.96 4.70 -9.74
CA PHE A 77 -1.55 3.94 -10.84
C PHE A 77 -1.56 2.40 -10.64
N GLY A 78 -1.70 1.95 -9.39
CA GLY A 78 -1.73 0.52 -9.03
C GLY A 78 -0.35 -0.15 -8.88
N THR A 79 0.74 0.60 -9.04
CA THR A 79 2.11 0.10 -8.93
C THR A 79 3.02 1.03 -8.09
N TYR A 80 4.28 0.66 -7.89
CA TYR A 80 5.27 1.51 -7.23
C TYR A 80 5.55 2.79 -8.02
N ALA A 81 5.82 3.90 -7.33
CA ALA A 81 6.08 5.18 -8.00
C ALA A 81 7.33 5.16 -8.93
N PRO A 82 7.36 5.98 -10.00
CA PRO A 82 8.42 5.97 -11.02
C PRO A 82 9.86 6.07 -10.48
N PRO A 83 10.17 6.85 -9.42
CA PRO A 83 11.54 6.89 -8.87
C PRO A 83 12.02 5.53 -8.35
N VAL A 84 11.11 4.70 -7.85
CA VAL A 84 11.44 3.33 -7.45
C VAL A 84 11.68 2.48 -8.69
N GLY A 85 10.87 2.63 -9.74
CA GLY A 85 11.13 1.96 -11.02
C GLY A 85 12.54 2.25 -11.55
N LYS A 86 13.00 3.50 -11.47
CA LYS A 86 14.37 3.87 -11.86
C LYS A 86 15.43 3.16 -11.01
N LEU A 87 15.23 3.11 -9.68
CA LEU A 87 16.09 2.36 -8.78
C LEU A 87 16.22 0.89 -9.21
N LEU A 88 15.11 0.24 -9.53
CA LEU A 88 15.11 -1.18 -9.94
C LEU A 88 15.86 -1.41 -11.27
N GLN A 89 15.91 -0.41 -12.15
CA GLN A 89 16.68 -0.48 -13.40
C GLN A 89 18.19 -0.28 -13.19
N GLU A 90 18.59 0.47 -12.17
CA GLU A 90 19.98 0.88 -11.96
C GLU A 90 20.75 -0.01 -10.98
N TYR A 91 20.05 -0.72 -10.09
CA TYR A 91 20.64 -1.48 -8.99
C TYR A 91 20.26 -2.96 -9.04
N ASP A 92 21.23 -3.81 -8.69
CA ASP A 92 21.04 -5.26 -8.68
C ASP A 92 20.51 -5.77 -7.34
N PHE A 93 19.36 -6.44 -7.39
CA PHE A 93 18.69 -7.08 -6.26
C PHE A 93 18.79 -8.61 -6.30
N ALA A 94 19.52 -9.20 -7.25
CA ALA A 94 19.62 -10.64 -7.38
C ALA A 94 20.16 -11.30 -6.09
N GLY A 95 19.51 -12.40 -5.68
CA GLY A 95 19.83 -13.17 -4.48
C GLY A 95 19.41 -12.50 -3.17
N LYS A 96 18.75 -11.35 -3.20
CA LYS A 96 18.29 -10.62 -2.01
C LYS A 96 16.86 -10.96 -1.66
N LYS A 97 16.50 -10.76 -0.39
CA LYS A 97 15.11 -10.73 0.07
C LYS A 97 14.63 -9.29 0.05
N VAL A 98 13.53 -9.02 -0.63
CA VAL A 98 12.93 -7.68 -0.69
C VAL A 98 11.61 -7.70 0.05
N VAL A 99 11.48 -6.83 1.04
CA VAL A 99 10.27 -6.67 1.85
C VAL A 99 9.61 -5.35 1.44
N PRO A 100 8.56 -5.38 0.60
CA PRO A 100 7.90 -4.15 0.19
C PRO A 100 7.17 -3.51 1.36
N PHE A 101 7.19 -2.19 1.44
CA PHE A 101 6.20 -1.45 2.20
C PHE A 101 5.66 -0.29 1.39
N CYS A 102 4.37 -0.02 1.49
CA CYS A 102 3.76 0.99 0.65
C CYS A 102 2.71 1.83 1.36
N THR A 103 2.51 3.03 0.81
CA THR A 103 1.41 3.91 1.19
C THR A 103 0.51 4.17 0.00
N PHE A 104 -0.80 4.31 0.20
CA PHE A 104 -1.74 4.43 -0.91
C PHE A 104 -3.01 5.21 -0.57
N GLY A 105 -3.69 5.72 -1.60
CA GLY A 105 -5.03 6.32 -1.47
C GLY A 105 -6.14 5.28 -1.47
N SER A 106 -6.15 4.41 -2.48
CA SER A 106 -7.05 3.25 -2.56
C SER A 106 -6.48 2.04 -3.26
N GLY A 107 -5.22 2.10 -3.69
CA GLY A 107 -4.51 0.90 -4.09
C GLY A 107 -4.29 -0.03 -2.90
N GLY A 108 -3.45 -1.01 -3.09
CA GLY A 108 -3.02 -1.89 -2.02
C GLY A 108 -1.61 -2.39 -2.28
N LEU A 109 -1.10 -3.13 -1.31
CA LEU A 109 0.18 -3.80 -1.45
C LEU A 109 0.15 -4.83 -2.58
N ASP A 110 -0.92 -5.61 -2.68
CA ASP A 110 -1.05 -6.79 -3.55
C ASP A 110 -0.58 -6.53 -5.00
N SER A 111 -1.26 -5.66 -5.75
CA SER A 111 -0.91 -5.39 -7.15
C SER A 111 0.49 -4.81 -7.30
N SER A 112 0.88 -3.90 -6.39
CA SER A 112 2.20 -3.26 -6.44
C SER A 112 3.34 -4.24 -6.13
N SER A 113 3.12 -5.20 -5.24
CA SER A 113 4.08 -6.24 -4.88
C SER A 113 4.21 -7.30 -5.98
N ALA A 114 3.14 -7.61 -6.70
CA ALA A 114 3.18 -8.46 -7.88
C ALA A 114 4.06 -7.82 -8.98
N ASN A 115 3.82 -6.55 -9.30
CA ASN A 115 4.65 -5.82 -10.26
C ASN A 115 6.11 -5.72 -9.80
N LEU A 116 6.36 -5.60 -8.49
CA LEU A 116 7.72 -5.62 -7.93
C LEU A 116 8.40 -6.98 -8.14
N ALA A 117 7.68 -8.08 -7.96
CA ALA A 117 8.17 -9.43 -8.21
C ALA A 117 8.51 -9.65 -9.69
N GLU A 118 7.67 -9.14 -10.59
CA GLU A 118 7.96 -9.16 -12.04
C GLU A 118 9.21 -8.35 -12.40
N ALA A 119 9.40 -7.19 -11.76
CA ALA A 119 10.56 -6.33 -11.99
C ALA A 119 11.86 -6.90 -11.40
N LEU A 120 11.78 -7.75 -10.37
CA LEU A 120 12.92 -8.31 -9.66
C LEU A 120 12.94 -9.85 -9.67
N PRO A 121 13.04 -10.51 -10.85
CA PRO A 121 12.95 -11.97 -10.95
C PRO A 121 14.10 -12.72 -10.25
N GLY A 122 15.19 -12.02 -9.95
CA GLY A 122 16.33 -12.58 -9.19
C GLY A 122 16.23 -12.41 -7.67
N ALA A 123 15.24 -11.67 -7.17
CA ALA A 123 15.04 -11.43 -5.74
C ALA A 123 13.87 -12.27 -5.20
N GLU A 124 13.92 -12.59 -3.91
CA GLU A 124 12.79 -13.18 -3.18
C GLU A 124 11.92 -12.04 -2.63
N ILE A 125 10.71 -11.85 -3.17
CA ILE A 125 9.76 -10.88 -2.62
C ILE A 125 9.02 -11.52 -1.44
N LEU A 126 9.24 -10.98 -0.25
CA LEU A 126 8.59 -11.41 0.98
C LEU A 126 7.25 -10.68 1.20
N PRO A 127 6.37 -11.20 2.07
CA PRO A 127 5.20 -10.47 2.52
C PRO A 127 5.57 -9.08 3.04
N GLY A 128 4.85 -8.06 2.56
CA GLY A 128 5.12 -6.66 2.88
C GLY A 128 4.07 -6.03 3.81
N TYR A 129 4.19 -4.71 3.99
CA TYR A 129 3.25 -3.90 4.75
C TYR A 129 2.66 -2.77 3.92
N GLY A 130 1.35 -2.60 3.95
CA GLY A 130 0.66 -1.54 3.20
C GLY A 130 -0.25 -0.74 4.11
N VAL A 131 -0.20 0.59 4.02
CA VAL A 131 -1.09 1.47 4.80
C VAL A 131 -1.71 2.56 3.96
N ARG A 132 -3.02 2.76 4.14
CA ARG A 132 -3.71 3.88 3.50
C ARG A 132 -3.22 5.20 4.10
N ALA A 133 -3.00 6.21 3.27
CA ALA A 133 -2.56 7.54 3.73
C ALA A 133 -3.50 8.14 4.79
N ALA A 134 -4.81 7.92 4.66
CA ALA A 134 -5.81 8.35 5.65
C ALA A 134 -5.70 7.64 7.01
N ARG A 135 -4.97 6.52 7.09
CA ARG A 135 -4.75 5.70 8.29
C ARG A 135 -3.30 5.75 8.77
N ILE A 136 -2.49 6.69 8.30
CA ILE A 136 -1.07 6.78 8.67
C ILE A 136 -0.85 6.91 10.17
N ALA A 137 -1.83 7.46 10.92
CA ALA A 137 -1.76 7.58 12.37
C ALA A 137 -1.86 6.21 13.11
N ALA A 138 -2.49 5.19 12.51
CA ALA A 138 -2.62 3.86 13.09
C ALA A 138 -1.36 2.98 12.84
N MET A 139 -0.50 3.41 11.92
CA MET A 139 0.65 2.66 11.42
C MET A 139 1.62 2.12 12.50
N PRO A 140 1.94 2.82 13.61
CA PRO A 140 2.90 2.30 14.59
C PRO A 140 2.53 0.93 15.18
N ALA A 141 1.25 0.72 15.49
CA ALA A 141 0.75 -0.55 16.01
C ALA A 141 0.70 -1.63 14.92
N GLU A 142 0.32 -1.26 13.69
CA GLU A 142 0.28 -2.18 12.56
C GLU A 142 1.68 -2.65 12.13
N VAL A 143 2.66 -1.75 12.12
CA VAL A 143 4.07 -2.08 11.85
C VAL A 143 4.64 -3.00 12.92
N ASP A 144 4.33 -2.75 14.20
CA ASP A 144 4.75 -3.62 15.29
C ASP A 144 4.25 -5.06 15.08
N ARG A 145 2.96 -5.19 14.77
CA ARG A 145 2.35 -6.47 14.45
C ARG A 145 2.98 -7.12 13.22
N PHE A 146 3.17 -6.37 12.14
CA PHE A 146 3.78 -6.84 10.90
C PHE A 146 5.18 -7.41 11.13
N LEU A 147 6.04 -6.70 11.87
CA LEU A 147 7.40 -7.15 12.13
C LEU A 147 7.44 -8.45 12.94
N LYS A 148 6.55 -8.59 13.94
CA LYS A 148 6.42 -9.83 14.72
C LYS A 148 5.89 -10.98 13.88
N GLN A 149 4.88 -10.74 13.05
CA GLN A 149 4.31 -11.75 12.14
C GLN A 149 5.33 -12.24 11.11
N GLY A 150 6.17 -11.34 10.59
CA GLY A 150 7.24 -11.67 9.66
C GLY A 150 8.48 -12.28 10.30
N GLY A 151 8.54 -12.38 11.64
CA GLY A 151 9.71 -12.87 12.37
C GLY A 151 10.92 -11.93 12.28
N PHE A 152 10.70 -10.65 11.99
CA PHE A 152 11.76 -9.63 11.95
C PHE A 152 12.12 -9.12 13.34
N VAL A 153 11.18 -9.20 14.29
CA VAL A 153 11.38 -8.91 15.71
C VAL A 153 10.69 -9.97 16.56
N ASP A 154 11.22 -10.21 17.76
CA ASP A 154 10.60 -11.13 18.70
C ASP A 154 9.28 -10.56 19.26
N GLY A 155 8.29 -11.44 19.43
CA GLY A 155 7.06 -11.10 20.13
C GLY A 155 5.89 -11.97 19.75
N GLU A 156 4.87 -11.95 20.61
CA GLU A 156 3.61 -12.62 20.34
C GLU A 156 2.70 -11.74 19.48
N VAL A 157 1.99 -12.40 18.57
CA VAL A 157 0.97 -11.77 17.74
C VAL A 157 -0.36 -12.36 18.13
N GLU A 158 -1.27 -11.51 18.61
CA GLU A 158 -2.64 -11.94 18.87
C GLU A 158 -3.27 -12.48 17.57
N PRO A 159 -3.74 -13.73 17.55
CA PRO A 159 -4.34 -14.31 16.36
C PRO A 159 -5.57 -13.51 15.97
N VAL A 160 -5.74 -13.27 14.68
CA VAL A 160 -6.96 -12.69 14.13
C VAL A 160 -7.68 -13.80 13.39
N GLU A 161 -8.91 -14.07 13.80
CA GLU A 161 -9.76 -15.09 13.18
C GLU A 161 -9.94 -14.80 11.68
N PRO A 162 -10.02 -15.83 10.82
CA PRO A 162 -10.34 -15.64 9.42
C PRO A 162 -11.76 -15.05 9.29
N PHE A 163 -12.00 -14.35 8.19
CA PHE A 163 -13.36 -13.92 7.88
C PHE A 163 -14.28 -15.14 7.73
N PRO A 164 -15.51 -15.09 8.27
CA PRO A 164 -16.53 -16.08 7.95
C PRO A 164 -16.94 -15.99 6.47
N ALA A 165 -17.77 -16.93 6.02
CA ALA A 165 -18.33 -16.87 4.67
C ALA A 165 -19.11 -15.57 4.46
N LEU A 166 -18.95 -14.98 3.27
CA LEU A 166 -19.70 -13.80 2.83
C LEU A 166 -21.20 -14.08 2.82
N GLN A 167 -21.97 -13.08 3.23
CA GLN A 167 -23.43 -13.08 3.20
C GLN A 167 -23.93 -11.83 2.49
N PRO A 168 -25.17 -11.82 1.94
CA PRO A 168 -25.74 -10.61 1.34
C PRO A 168 -25.66 -9.42 2.30
N ALA A 169 -25.22 -8.26 1.80
CA ALA A 169 -25.11 -7.06 2.60
C ALA A 169 -26.50 -6.53 3.02
N THR A 170 -26.71 -6.34 4.32
CA THR A 170 -27.91 -5.67 4.84
C THR A 170 -27.80 -4.16 4.64
N GLU A 171 -28.92 -3.44 4.77
CA GLU A 171 -28.92 -1.97 4.70
C GLU A 171 -27.96 -1.33 5.73
N GLU A 172 -27.88 -1.89 6.94
CA GLU A 172 -26.95 -1.45 7.97
C GLU A 172 -25.48 -1.60 7.54
N LYS A 173 -25.11 -2.75 6.96
CA LYS A 173 -23.73 -2.99 6.52
C LYS A 173 -23.39 -2.20 5.26
N ALA A 174 -24.37 -2.01 4.36
CA ALA A 174 -24.22 -1.12 3.21
C ALA A 174 -23.97 0.33 3.66
N ALA A 175 -24.65 0.82 4.70
CA ALA A 175 -24.40 2.17 5.24
C ALA A 175 -22.98 2.34 5.81
N ILE A 176 -22.43 1.29 6.45
CA ILE A 176 -21.02 1.30 6.90
C ILE A 176 -20.07 1.40 5.70
N PHE A 177 -20.34 0.62 4.65
CA PHE A 177 -19.56 0.68 3.42
C PHE A 177 -19.63 2.07 2.77
N ASP A 178 -20.83 2.62 2.61
CA ASP A 178 -21.06 3.92 1.99
C ASP A 178 -20.33 5.02 2.77
N ALA A 179 -20.43 5.02 4.10
CA ALA A 179 -19.69 5.95 4.96
C ALA A 179 -18.16 5.77 4.84
N ALA A 180 -17.67 4.55 4.66
CA ALA A 180 -16.24 4.27 4.57
C ALA A 180 -15.61 4.74 3.26
N VAL A 181 -16.36 4.72 2.17
CA VAL A 181 -15.90 5.13 0.83
C VAL A 181 -16.28 6.57 0.49
N ASP A 182 -17.13 7.21 1.30
CA ASP A 182 -17.57 8.58 1.09
C ASP A 182 -16.39 9.57 0.98
N GLY A 183 -16.53 10.53 0.08
CA GLY A 183 -15.50 11.54 -0.19
C GLY A 183 -14.25 11.03 -0.92
N TYR A 184 -14.12 9.73 -1.23
CA TYR A 184 -12.98 9.23 -2.00
C TYR A 184 -13.30 9.16 -3.50
N PRO A 185 -12.68 10.03 -4.34
CA PRO A 185 -13.11 10.24 -5.72
C PRO A 185 -12.80 9.08 -6.69
N MET A 186 -12.07 8.05 -6.24
CA MET A 186 -11.64 6.93 -7.09
C MET A 186 -12.24 5.58 -6.68
N LEU A 187 -13.24 5.58 -5.78
CA LEU A 187 -13.95 4.38 -5.35
C LEU A 187 -15.46 4.64 -5.37
N HIS A 188 -16.08 4.38 -6.52
CA HIS A 188 -17.52 4.40 -6.68
C HIS A 188 -18.01 2.97 -6.82
N ALA A 189 -18.48 2.39 -5.73
CA ALA A 189 -18.92 1.01 -5.72
C ALA A 189 -20.16 0.83 -4.84
N LYS A 190 -20.84 -0.31 -4.98
CA LYS A 190 -21.99 -0.68 -4.16
C LYS A 190 -21.77 -2.06 -3.56
N ALA A 191 -21.86 -2.16 -2.23
CA ALA A 191 -21.76 -3.44 -1.53
C ALA A 191 -22.86 -4.42 -1.96
N GLU A 192 -22.47 -5.67 -2.23
CA GLU A 192 -23.37 -6.78 -2.56
C GLU A 192 -23.32 -7.86 -1.47
N ASN A 193 -22.12 -8.25 -1.04
CA ASN A 193 -21.92 -9.20 0.06
C ASN A 193 -20.96 -8.61 1.11
N VAL A 194 -21.05 -9.11 2.33
CA VAL A 194 -20.22 -8.72 3.46
C VAL A 194 -19.92 -9.89 4.38
N ALA A 195 -18.73 -9.89 4.96
CA ALA A 195 -18.40 -10.64 6.16
C ALA A 195 -17.65 -9.70 7.11
N SER A 196 -17.69 -10.00 8.40
CA SER A 196 -17.00 -9.20 9.42
C SER A 196 -16.29 -10.08 10.43
N ARG A 197 -15.26 -9.53 11.06
CA ARG A 197 -14.56 -10.12 12.20
C ARG A 197 -14.19 -9.05 13.22
N THR A 198 -14.01 -9.46 14.46
CA THR A 198 -13.49 -8.59 15.52
C THR A 198 -11.97 -8.69 15.55
N THR A 199 -11.32 -7.54 15.69
CA THR A 199 -9.87 -7.41 15.83
C THR A 199 -9.55 -6.50 17.02
N PRO A 200 -8.29 -6.47 17.51
CA PRO A 200 -7.90 -5.58 18.59
C PRO A 200 -8.08 -4.08 18.31
N TRP A 201 -8.22 -3.69 17.04
CA TRP A 201 -8.33 -2.29 16.60
C TRP A 201 -9.75 -1.93 16.12
N GLY A 202 -10.70 -2.86 16.19
CA GLY A 202 -12.10 -2.62 15.82
C GLY A 202 -12.72 -3.76 15.04
N THR A 203 -13.87 -3.48 14.41
CA THR A 203 -14.54 -4.44 13.54
C THR A 203 -14.03 -4.27 12.11
N GLU A 204 -13.42 -5.31 11.58
CA GLU A 204 -13.08 -5.37 10.17
C GLU A 204 -14.22 -5.99 9.37
N TYR A 205 -14.45 -5.42 8.20
CA TYR A 205 -15.39 -5.90 7.20
C TYR A 205 -14.64 -6.20 5.91
N ILE A 206 -15.05 -7.25 5.22
CA ILE A 206 -14.72 -7.49 3.82
C ILE A 206 -16.03 -7.43 3.03
N PHE A 207 -16.09 -6.50 2.09
CA PHE A 207 -17.22 -6.33 1.18
C PHE A 207 -16.85 -6.85 -0.20
N GLU A 208 -17.70 -7.66 -0.80
CA GLU A 208 -17.74 -7.76 -2.26
C GLU A 208 -18.67 -6.67 -2.76
N ALA A 209 -18.14 -5.81 -3.62
CA ALA A 209 -18.86 -4.65 -4.12
C ALA A 209 -18.79 -4.61 -5.65
N ARG A 210 -19.85 -4.12 -6.28
CA ARG A 210 -19.87 -3.85 -7.71
C ARG A 210 -19.25 -2.48 -7.97
N ASP A 211 -18.17 -2.45 -8.76
CA ASP A 211 -17.52 -1.21 -9.21
C ASP A 211 -18.47 -0.50 -10.19
N LEU A 212 -18.98 0.66 -9.79
CA LEU A 212 -19.98 1.44 -10.53
C LEU A 212 -19.36 2.50 -11.43
N ALA A 213 -18.07 2.82 -11.24
CA ALA A 213 -17.33 3.71 -12.12
C ALA A 213 -16.04 3.04 -12.59
N GLY A 214 -15.70 3.23 -13.87
CA GLY A 214 -14.30 3.15 -14.29
C GLY A 214 -13.52 4.36 -13.75
N PHE A 215 -12.25 4.49 -14.11
CA PHE A 215 -11.54 5.76 -13.92
C PHE A 215 -12.32 6.89 -14.63
N PRO A 216 -12.25 8.16 -14.17
CA PRO A 216 -12.84 9.29 -14.88
C PRO A 216 -12.47 9.25 -16.37
N GLY A 217 -13.47 9.13 -17.25
CA GLY A 217 -13.27 8.99 -18.69
C GLY A 217 -13.25 7.55 -19.26
N GLN A 218 -13.53 6.52 -18.45
CA GLN A 218 -13.68 5.13 -18.91
C GLN A 218 -15.05 4.53 -18.50
N GLU A 219 -15.63 3.67 -19.35
CA GLU A 219 -16.84 2.91 -19.02
C GLU A 219 -16.56 1.96 -17.83
N ALA A 220 -17.54 1.84 -16.93
CA ALA A 220 -17.44 0.95 -15.78
C ALA A 220 -17.50 -0.52 -16.24
N PRO A 221 -16.51 -1.36 -15.92
CA PRO A 221 -16.50 -2.76 -16.35
C PRO A 221 -17.56 -3.61 -15.63
N GLY A 222 -18.29 -3.08 -14.65
CA GLY A 222 -19.27 -3.83 -13.85
C GLY A 222 -18.64 -4.98 -13.05
N ARG A 223 -17.33 -4.90 -12.80
CA ARG A 223 -16.55 -5.94 -12.11
C ARG A 223 -16.88 -5.98 -10.62
N THR A 224 -16.76 -7.17 -10.05
CA THR A 224 -16.76 -7.35 -8.60
C THR A 224 -15.38 -7.03 -8.05
N ILE A 225 -15.31 -6.13 -7.08
CA ILE A 225 -14.11 -5.78 -6.33
C ILE A 225 -14.29 -6.20 -4.88
N LYS A 226 -13.17 -6.37 -4.15
CA LYS A 226 -13.21 -6.55 -2.69
C LYS A 226 -12.72 -5.29 -2.00
N VAL A 227 -13.47 -4.83 -1.00
CA VAL A 227 -13.13 -3.65 -0.22
C VAL A 227 -13.08 -4.04 1.25
N TYR A 228 -11.95 -3.79 1.88
CA TYR A 228 -11.78 -3.97 3.31
C TYR A 228 -12.10 -2.66 4.02
N VAL A 229 -12.89 -2.72 5.08
CA VAL A 229 -13.30 -1.57 5.89
C VAL A 229 -13.01 -1.85 7.34
N LEU A 230 -12.45 -0.88 8.04
CA LEU A 230 -12.30 -0.90 9.48
C LEU A 230 -13.28 0.10 10.09
N ALA A 231 -14.06 -0.38 11.06
CA ALA A 231 -14.88 0.45 11.93
C ALA A 231 -14.29 0.41 13.35
N GLU A 232 -13.68 1.53 13.76
CA GLU A 232 -13.13 1.72 15.10
C GLU A 232 -14.16 2.45 15.97
N ASP A 233 -14.21 2.12 17.26
CA ASP A 233 -15.15 2.76 18.18
C ASP A 233 -14.88 4.27 18.28
N GLY A 234 -15.93 5.06 18.04
CA GLY A 234 -15.84 6.53 18.10
C GLY A 234 -15.19 7.19 16.88
N GLN A 235 -14.84 6.43 15.84
CA GLN A 235 -14.34 6.97 14.57
C GLN A 235 -15.30 6.65 13.42
N ALA A 236 -15.24 7.46 12.35
CA ALA A 236 -15.91 7.11 11.12
C ALA A 236 -15.26 5.84 10.52
N PRO A 237 -16.04 4.91 9.96
CA PRO A 237 -15.45 3.76 9.28
C PRO A 237 -14.60 4.23 8.11
N VAL A 238 -13.53 3.50 7.80
CA VAL A 238 -12.62 3.83 6.71
C VAL A 238 -12.27 2.58 5.96
N PHE A 239 -12.24 2.65 4.62
CA PHE A 239 -11.69 1.53 3.87
C PHE A 239 -10.17 1.46 4.07
N THR A 240 -9.64 0.24 4.18
CA THR A 240 -8.24 -0.05 4.44
C THR A 240 -7.53 -0.58 3.20
N GLN A 241 -8.25 -1.26 2.30
CA GLN A 241 -7.71 -1.86 1.08
C GLN A 241 -8.80 -2.05 0.03
N VAL A 242 -8.44 -1.92 -1.25
CA VAL A 242 -9.30 -2.30 -2.38
C VAL A 242 -8.55 -3.29 -3.27
N LEU A 243 -9.18 -4.43 -3.55
CA LEU A 243 -8.70 -5.44 -4.50
C LEU A 243 -9.57 -5.38 -5.76
N ARG A 244 -8.93 -5.14 -6.90
CA ARG A 244 -9.55 -4.75 -8.17
C ARG A 244 -9.35 -5.77 -9.28
#